data_AF-W0JXU8-F1
#
_entry.id   AF-W0JXU8-F1
#
_cell.length_a   1.000
_cell.length_b   1.000
_cell.length_c   1.000
_cell.angle_alpha   90.00
_cell.angle_beta   90.00
_cell.angle_gamma   90.00
#
_symmetry.space_group_name_H-M   'P 1'
#
loop_
_entity.id
_entity.type
_entity.pdbx_description
1 polymer ?
#
loop_
_entity_poly.entity_id
_entity_poly.type
_entity_poly.pdbx_seq_one_letter_code
_entity_poly.pdbx_strand_id
1 'polypeptide(L)'
;MVTLTGVVTPYLQRLAEDTGETVWFLIEEYGVGVYLEHAAGKATHQNSTFHRGRSYLDCHAGGKAILAHLLAERVTVIIDTHGLPAMTENTITSRSALSDELDGLVSKSTLRTIASNSRVLKQ
;
A
#
# COMPACT_ATOMS: atom_id res chain seq x y z
N MET A 1 -15.81 14.44 -19.39
CA MET A 1 -15.78 13.62 -18.16
C MET A 1 -14.33 13.34 -17.84
N VAL A 2 -13.80 13.91 -16.76
CA VAL A 2 -12.40 13.69 -16.35
C VAL A 2 -12.38 12.46 -15.44
N THR A 3 -11.58 11.45 -15.77
CA THR A 3 -11.38 10.27 -14.91
C THR A 3 -10.25 10.54 -13.93
N LEU A 4 -10.35 9.98 -12.72
CA LEU A 4 -9.30 10.10 -11.70
C LEU A 4 -7.95 9.60 -12.23
N THR A 5 -7.97 8.50 -12.99
CA THR A 5 -6.78 7.97 -13.67
C THR A 5 -6.17 8.98 -14.63
N GLY A 6 -6.99 9.63 -15.48
CA GLY A 6 -6.49 10.63 -16.44
C GLY A 6 -5.80 11.84 -15.79
N VAL A 7 -6.17 12.19 -14.55
CA VAL A 7 -5.49 13.25 -13.79
C VAL A 7 -4.18 12.74 -13.19
N VAL A 8 -4.17 11.51 -12.66
CA VAL A 8 -3.06 10.97 -11.86
C VAL A 8 -1.93 10.41 -12.74
N THR A 9 -2.22 9.82 -13.89
CA THR A 9 -1.24 9.21 -14.81
C THR A 9 -0.02 10.11 -15.11
N PRO A 10 -0.14 11.40 -15.49
CA PRO A 10 1.03 12.23 -15.78
C PRO A 10 1.94 12.44 -14.55
N TYR A 11 1.37 12.50 -13.34
CA TYR A 11 2.15 12.61 -12.11
C TYR A 11 2.89 11.31 -11.78
N LEU A 12 2.23 10.16 -12.00
CA LEU A 12 2.87 8.85 -11.81
C LEU A 12 4.05 8.67 -12.76
N GLN A 13 3.88 9.02 -14.04
CA GLN A 13 4.93 8.93 -15.05
C GLN A 13 6.14 9.79 -14.66
N ARG A 14 5.90 11.05 -14.29
CA ARG A 14 6.98 11.94 -13.83
C ARG A 14 7.70 11.38 -12.61
N LEU A 15 6.97 10.87 -11.61
CA LEU A 15 7.60 10.32 -10.42
C LEU A 15 8.40 9.04 -10.71
N ALA A 16 7.91 8.18 -11.62
CA ALA A 16 8.62 6.99 -12.06
C ALA A 16 9.89 7.33 -12.87
N GLU A 17 9.84 8.40 -13.68
CA GLU A 17 11.01 8.92 -14.40
C GLU A 17 12.06 9.51 -13.44
N ASP A 18 11.62 10.34 -12.50
CA ASP A 18 12.50 11.01 -11.53
C ASP A 18 13.17 10.02 -10.57
N THR A 19 12.45 8.97 -10.16
CA THR A 19 12.98 7.96 -9.22
C THR A 19 13.65 6.78 -9.91
N GLY A 20 13.32 6.52 -11.18
CA GLY A 20 13.72 5.31 -11.90
C GLY A 20 13.00 4.05 -11.44
N GLU A 21 12.08 4.15 -10.48
CA GLU A 21 11.39 3.02 -9.83
C GLU A 21 9.94 2.88 -10.31
N THR A 22 9.28 1.78 -9.94
CA THR A 22 7.85 1.60 -10.20
C THR A 22 7.00 2.32 -9.14
N VAL A 23 6.08 3.16 -9.61
CA VAL A 23 5.14 3.92 -8.78
C VAL A 23 3.74 3.37 -8.95
N TRP A 24 3.07 3.09 -7.83
CA TRP A 24 1.71 2.56 -7.80
C TRP A 24 0.72 3.60 -7.28
N PHE A 25 -0.46 3.68 -7.90
CA PHE A 25 -1.60 4.43 -7.39
C PHE A 25 -2.64 3.48 -6.80
N LEU A 26 -2.90 3.69 -5.52
CA LEU A 26 -3.72 2.83 -4.68
C LEU A 26 -4.78 3.68 -3.98
N ILE A 27 -5.99 3.13 -3.89
CA ILE A 27 -7.05 3.66 -3.03
C ILE A 27 -7.52 2.60 -2.03
N GLU A 28 -8.25 3.01 -1.00
CA GLU A 28 -9.01 2.08 -0.17
C GLU A 28 -10.46 2.01 -0.67
N GLU A 29 -10.97 0.78 -0.77
CA GLU A 29 -12.36 0.49 -1.09
C GLU A 29 -12.87 -0.64 -0.19
N TYR A 30 -13.85 -0.35 0.67
CA TYR A 30 -14.45 -1.30 1.63
C TYR A 30 -13.41 -2.02 2.54
N GLY A 31 -12.37 -1.31 2.95
CA GLY A 31 -11.30 -1.80 3.81
C GLY A 31 -10.21 -2.59 3.09
N VAL A 32 -10.24 -2.60 1.76
CA VAL A 32 -9.26 -3.30 0.91
C VAL A 32 -8.53 -2.28 0.04
N GLY A 33 -7.22 -2.43 -0.11
CA GLY A 33 -6.44 -1.64 -1.06
C GLY A 33 -6.76 -2.07 -2.49
N VAL A 34 -7.03 -1.12 -3.37
CA VAL A 34 -7.31 -1.34 -4.80
C VAL A 34 -6.29 -0.56 -5.64
N TYR A 35 -5.56 -1.29 -6.48
CA TYR A 35 -4.59 -0.71 -7.41
C TYR A 35 -5.31 -0.23 -8.66
N LEU A 36 -5.29 1.08 -8.90
CA LEU A 36 -5.97 1.69 -10.04
C LEU A 36 -5.05 1.88 -11.24
N GLU A 37 -3.82 2.31 -11.01
CA GLU A 37 -2.86 2.67 -12.06
C GLU A 37 -1.43 2.45 -11.55
N HIS A 38 -0.47 2.30 -12.47
CA HIS A 38 0.95 2.34 -12.15
C HIS A 38 1.75 3.00 -13.26
N ALA A 39 2.93 3.53 -12.94
CA ALA A 39 3.94 3.90 -13.92
C ALA A 39 5.26 3.19 -13.58
N ALA A 40 5.91 2.59 -14.56
CA ALA A 40 7.16 1.87 -14.37
C ALA A 40 8.34 2.75 -14.81
N GLY A 41 9.31 2.93 -13.92
CA GLY A 41 10.63 3.48 -14.26
C GLY A 41 11.53 2.44 -14.93
N LYS A 42 12.82 2.76 -15.08
CA LYS A 42 13.81 1.88 -15.72
C LYS A 42 14.09 0.58 -14.93
N ALA A 43 13.87 0.59 -13.61
CA ALA A 43 13.94 -0.58 -12.77
C ALA A 43 12.55 -1.24 -12.65
N THR A 44 12.31 -2.27 -13.45
CA THR A 44 11.04 -3.02 -13.39
C THR A 44 11.13 -4.16 -12.38
N HIS A 45 10.70 -3.92 -11.15
CA HIS A 45 10.38 -5.00 -10.20
C HIS A 45 8.93 -5.43 -10.43
N GLN A 46 8.71 -6.60 -11.04
CA GLN A 46 7.37 -7.18 -11.12
C GLN A 46 6.97 -7.75 -9.76
N ASN A 47 6.14 -7.01 -9.03
CA ASN A 47 5.45 -7.54 -7.85
C ASN A 47 4.21 -8.31 -8.31
N SER A 48 4.33 -9.64 -8.45
CA SER A 48 3.21 -10.52 -8.83
C SER A 48 2.19 -10.74 -7.70
N THR A 49 2.39 -10.12 -6.54
CA THR A 49 1.64 -10.42 -5.30
C THR A 49 0.25 -9.76 -5.22
N PHE A 50 -0.14 -8.94 -6.19
CA PHE A 50 -1.45 -8.28 -6.19
C PHE A 50 -2.50 -9.16 -6.85
N HIS A 51 -3.19 -9.97 -6.05
CA HIS A 51 -4.26 -10.83 -6.54
C HIS A 51 -5.42 -9.98 -7.07
N ARG A 52 -5.63 -9.98 -8.39
CA ARG A 52 -6.68 -9.20 -9.09
C ARG A 52 -6.66 -7.69 -8.75
N GLY A 53 -5.49 -7.12 -8.49
CA GLY A 53 -5.36 -5.69 -8.17
C GLY A 53 -5.91 -5.30 -6.80
N ARG A 54 -6.01 -6.24 -5.85
CA ARG A 54 -6.44 -5.97 -4.46
C ARG A 54 -5.36 -6.38 -3.45
N SER A 55 -5.32 -5.72 -2.30
CA SER A 55 -4.41 -6.04 -1.18
C SER A 55 -5.01 -5.71 0.19
N TYR A 56 -4.51 -6.38 1.23
CA TYR A 56 -4.72 -5.95 2.61
C TYR A 56 -3.86 -4.71 2.90
N LEU A 57 -4.43 -3.75 3.63
CA LEU A 57 -3.81 -2.43 3.84
C LEU A 57 -2.62 -2.46 4.81
N ASP A 58 -2.60 -3.41 5.75
CA ASP A 58 -1.52 -3.60 6.72
C ASP A 58 -0.22 -4.17 6.10
N CYS A 59 -0.33 -4.82 4.93
CA CYS A 59 0.75 -5.62 4.36
C CYS A 59 1.80 -4.84 3.55
N HIS A 60 1.57 -3.55 3.26
CA HIS A 60 2.48 -2.74 2.45
C HIS A 60 2.45 -1.26 2.81
N ALA A 61 3.50 -0.54 2.42
CA ALA A 61 3.68 0.88 2.75
C ALA A 61 2.47 1.74 2.39
N GLY A 62 1.97 1.63 1.14
CA GLY A 62 0.85 2.44 0.67
C GLY A 62 -0.44 2.20 1.46
N GLY A 63 -0.73 0.96 1.85
CA GLY A 63 -1.91 0.65 2.64
C GLY A 63 -1.80 1.17 4.07
N LYS A 64 -0.63 1.04 4.70
CA LYS A 64 -0.35 1.62 6.02
C LYS A 64 -0.40 3.15 6.02
N ALA A 65 0.06 3.78 4.93
CA ALA A 65 -0.11 5.21 4.73
C ALA A 65 -1.59 5.62 4.75
N ILE A 66 -2.44 4.88 4.04
CA ILE A 66 -3.88 5.11 4.05
C ILE A 66 -4.42 4.95 5.47
N LEU A 67 -4.15 3.82 6.12
CA LEU A 67 -4.63 3.54 7.48
C LEU A 67 -4.23 4.62 8.48
N ALA A 68 -3.00 5.14 8.40
CA ALA A 68 -2.51 6.19 9.28
C ALA A 68 -3.30 7.51 9.16
N HIS A 69 -3.95 7.76 8.03
CA HIS A 69 -4.75 8.96 7.79
C HIS A 69 -6.26 8.74 7.91
N LEU A 70 -6.71 7.53 8.25
CA LEU A 70 -8.11 7.25 8.56
C LEU A 70 -8.42 7.53 10.04
N LEU A 71 -9.69 7.76 10.35
CA LEU A 71 -10.15 7.82 11.74
C LEU A 71 -9.89 6.48 12.43
N ALA A 72 -9.48 6.51 13.69
CA ALA A 72 -9.18 5.29 14.47
C ALA A 72 -10.34 4.28 14.49
N GLU A 73 -11.59 4.77 14.56
CA GLU A 73 -12.78 3.92 14.45
C GLU A 73 -12.87 3.20 13.11
N ARG A 74 -12.55 3.89 12.01
CA ARG A 74 -12.54 3.29 10.68
C ARG A 74 -11.44 2.23 10.56
N VAL A 75 -10.25 2.51 11.08
CA VAL A 75 -9.14 1.54 11.13
C VAL A 75 -9.57 0.29 11.91
N THR A 76 -10.22 0.48 13.06
CA THR A 76 -10.74 -0.62 13.89
C THR A 76 -11.71 -1.50 13.12
N VAL A 77 -12.70 -0.90 12.43
CA VAL A 77 -13.67 -1.63 11.60
C VAL A 77 -12.99 -2.41 10.48
N ILE A 78 -11.99 -1.82 9.82
CA ILE A 78 -11.24 -2.50 8.74
C ILE A 78 -10.52 -3.74 9.30
N ILE A 79 -9.84 -3.60 10.44
CA ILE A 79 -9.12 -4.70 11.08
C ILE A 79 -10.08 -5.77 11.62
N ASP A 80 -11.23 -5.38 12.19
CA ASP A 80 -12.29 -6.31 12.62
C ASP A 80 -12.83 -7.13 11.46
N THR A 81 -12.97 -6.51 10.28
CA THR A 81 -13.56 -7.14 9.10
C THR A 81 -12.58 -8.06 8.38
N HIS A 82 -11.35 -7.60 8.16
CA HIS A 82 -10.38 -8.27 7.29
C HIS A 82 -9.26 -9.01 8.05
N GLY A 83 -9.12 -8.74 9.35
CA GLY A 83 -8.05 -9.29 10.16
C GLY A 83 -6.67 -8.68 9.84
N LEU A 84 -5.62 -9.34 10.33
CA LEU A 84 -4.21 -9.02 10.08
C LEU A 84 -3.49 -10.29 9.62
N PRO A 85 -3.70 -10.74 8.36
CA PRO A 85 -3.14 -11.99 7.89
C PRO A 85 -1.61 -11.91 7.82
N ALA A 86 -0.94 -12.92 8.38
CA ALA A 86 0.51 -13.04 8.30
C ALA A 86 0.92 -13.38 6.85
N MET A 87 1.34 -12.38 6.07
CA MET A 87 1.81 -12.59 4.69
C MET A 87 3.29 -13.01 4.62
N THR A 88 4.09 -12.51 5.55
CA THR A 88 5.51 -12.81 5.72
C THR A 88 5.88 -12.78 7.20
N GLU A 89 7.10 -13.23 7.52
CA GLU A 89 7.68 -13.17 8.88
C GLU A 89 7.77 -11.73 9.43
N ASN A 90 7.79 -10.72 8.55
CA ASN A 90 7.85 -9.30 8.91
C ASN A 90 6.47 -8.62 8.87
N THR A 91 5.38 -9.38 8.73
CA THR A 91 4.02 -8.81 8.72
C THR A 91 3.55 -8.59 10.14
N ILE A 92 3.02 -7.41 10.43
CA ILE A 92 2.45 -7.09 11.73
C ILE A 92 1.10 -7.81 11.85
N THR A 93 0.99 -8.67 12.85
CA THR A 93 -0.19 -9.51 13.10
C THR A 93 -0.93 -9.12 14.37
N SER A 94 -0.47 -8.07 15.07
CA SER A 94 -1.11 -7.58 16.30
C SER A 94 -1.61 -6.15 16.13
N ARG A 95 -2.78 -5.87 16.72
CA ARG A 95 -3.41 -4.55 16.66
C ARG A 95 -2.60 -3.46 17.33
N SER A 96 -2.01 -3.77 18.48
CA SER A 96 -1.19 -2.81 19.21
C SER A 96 0.05 -2.42 18.41
N ALA A 97 0.77 -3.40 17.84
CA ALA A 97 1.94 -3.11 17.02
C ALA A 97 1.58 -2.35 15.74
N LEU A 98 0.41 -2.62 15.14
CA LEU A 98 -0.06 -1.84 13.99
C LEU A 98 -0.36 -0.40 14.41
N SER A 99 -1.08 -0.19 15.51
CA SER A 99 -1.37 1.15 16.03
C SER A 99 -0.10 1.95 16.30
N ASP A 100 0.88 1.34 16.98
CA ASP A 100 2.17 1.98 17.28
C ASP A 100 2.92 2.35 15.99
N GLU A 101 2.87 1.50 14.97
CA GLU A 101 3.47 1.82 13.67
C GLU A 101 2.74 3.00 13.01
N LEU A 102 1.40 2.97 12.94
CA LEU A 102 0.60 4.01 12.30
C LEU A 102 0.78 5.38 12.96
N ASP A 103 0.84 5.44 14.29
CA ASP A 103 1.13 6.68 15.03
C ASP A 103 2.51 7.26 14.65
N GLY A 104 3.50 6.39 14.44
CA GLY A 104 4.81 6.76 13.93
C GLY A 104 4.79 7.33 12.50
N LEU A 105 3.81 6.95 11.67
CA LEU A 105 3.64 7.42 10.29
C LEU A 105 2.97 8.78 10.21
N VAL A 106 2.01 9.07 11.08
CA VAL A 106 1.40 10.41 11.17
C VAL A 106 2.47 11.47 11.49
N SER A 107 3.52 11.09 12.22
CA SER A 107 4.67 11.94 12.55
C SER A 107 5.66 12.14 11.38
N LYS A 108 5.71 11.21 10.40
CA LYS A 108 6.71 11.19 9.31
C LYS A 108 6.05 11.10 7.95
N SER A 109 6.16 12.14 7.12
CA SER A 109 5.60 12.18 5.76
C SER A 109 6.26 11.24 4.74
N THR A 110 7.29 10.47 5.12
CA THR A 110 8.03 9.57 4.22
C THR A 110 8.07 8.16 4.78
N LEU A 111 7.52 7.21 4.02
CA LEU A 111 7.43 5.80 4.37
C LEU A 111 8.53 4.98 3.70
N ARG A 112 9.30 4.25 4.51
CA ARG A 112 10.16 3.15 4.05
C ARG A 112 9.71 1.88 4.76
N THR A 113 8.89 1.07 4.08
CA THR A 113 8.60 -0.28 4.55
C THR A 113 9.69 -1.20 3.99
N ILE A 114 10.49 -1.80 4.87
CA ILE A 114 11.31 -2.96 4.51
C ILE A 114 10.31 -4.01 4.07
N ALA A 115 10.41 -4.45 2.82
CA ALA A 115 9.40 -5.24 2.13
C ALA A 115 8.82 -6.37 3.00
N SER A 116 7.72 -6.09 3.70
CA SER A 116 6.89 -7.09 4.38
C SER A 116 6.18 -8.00 3.36
N ASN A 117 6.45 -7.84 2.06
CA ASN A 117 5.83 -8.58 0.97
C ASN A 117 6.81 -9.09 -0.10
N SER A 118 8.14 -9.01 0.12
CA SER A 118 9.10 -9.57 -0.84
C SER A 118 9.36 -11.06 -0.56
N ARG A 119 8.43 -11.91 -0.97
CA ARG A 119 8.82 -13.26 -1.42
C ARG A 119 8.33 -13.43 -2.85
N VAL A 120 9.29 -13.31 -3.77
CA VAL A 120 9.18 -13.77 -5.15
C VAL A 120 8.79 -15.25 -5.09
N LEU A 121 7.51 -15.55 -5.18
CA LEU A 121 7.05 -16.89 -5.49
C LEU A 121 7.16 -17.04 -7.01
N LYS A 122 8.37 -17.39 -7.45
CA LYS A 122 8.57 -18.15 -8.68
C LYS A 122 7.80 -19.46 -8.52
N GLN A 123 6.64 -19.57 -9.13
CA GLN A 123 6.16 -20.84 -9.69
C GLN A 123 5.67 -20.55 -11.11
#